data_AF-A0A4R3ZTN2-F1
#
_entry.id   AF-A0A4R3ZTN2-F1
#
_cell.length_a   1.000
_cell.length_b   1.000
_cell.length_c   1.000
_cell.angle_alpha   90.00
_cell.angle_beta   90.00
_cell.angle_gamma   90.00
#
_symmetry.space_group_name_H-M   'P 1'
#
loop_
_entity.id
_entity.type
_entity.pdbx_description
1 polymer ?
#
loop_
_entity_poly.entity_id
_entity_poly.type
_entity_poly.pdbx_seq_one_letter_code
_entity_poly.pdbx_strand_id
1 'polypeptide(L)'
;MDTTTRALTVAVEITDPDLDADVRAVLAALAMEPGTGPADVLVTDRAAERVDRDGDRASGAGGAVSDAAAGRVGTGGSRVVRVGSDRDPGDDDEVIRLPSGTGDLVGVLLAPVPTRAGAVVVVVGAVGGCGASTLAAAMAVRAAPSHRTLLVETDPHGTGVDLLLGTEDHSGLRVEDVRADLGGPDPDALWGAAPEVLPGLRVLARSRSRPADADPAPAPDGGPGAVLAHRAGSGLAVSDSGGAEDCGPVRDEADLVVVVTRADLQGAVAARRAVRRSPGAALVIRTGRGDPLHAADVAGSVGAQRWHVLPEIGSVRRAAGAGELADALRRGRAGGMRRLCALADTLLGEVGAGER
;
A
#
# COMPACT_ATOMS: atom_id res chain seq x y z
N MET A 1 12.13 17.08 -11.84
CA MET A 1 12.78 16.30 -12.91
C MET A 1 14.27 16.37 -12.70
N ASP A 2 14.81 15.34 -12.08
CA ASP A 2 16.15 14.80 -12.36
C ASP A 2 16.15 13.40 -11.74
N THR A 3 15.46 12.46 -12.40
CA THR A 3 15.55 11.04 -12.05
C THR A 3 16.89 10.57 -12.57
N THR A 4 17.93 10.71 -11.75
CA THR A 4 19.21 10.05 -12.00
C THR A 4 18.93 8.56 -12.06
N THR A 5 18.81 8.00 -13.27
CA THR A 5 18.62 6.56 -13.49
C THR A 5 19.86 5.86 -12.95
N ARG A 6 19.74 5.35 -11.72
CA ARG A 6 20.76 4.48 -11.14
C ARG A 6 20.86 3.23 -12.03
N ALA A 7 22.08 2.80 -12.34
CA ALA A 7 22.31 1.57 -13.05
C ALA A 7 21.75 0.39 -12.24
N LEU A 8 20.90 -0.42 -12.87
CA LEU A 8 20.25 -1.60 -12.30
C LEU A 8 21.31 -2.64 -11.92
N THR A 9 21.37 -3.06 -10.65
CA THR A 9 22.27 -4.13 -10.21
C THR A 9 21.58 -5.50 -10.27
N VAL A 10 22.22 -6.50 -10.86
CA VAL A 10 21.68 -7.87 -10.96
C VAL A 10 22.54 -8.82 -10.14
N ALA A 11 21.92 -9.75 -9.41
CA ALA A 11 22.57 -10.92 -8.83
C ALA A 11 22.03 -12.18 -9.52
N VAL A 12 22.89 -13.20 -9.65
CA VAL A 12 22.54 -14.47 -10.28
C VAL A 12 22.87 -15.60 -9.31
N GLU A 13 21.86 -16.38 -8.96
CA GLU A 13 21.95 -17.58 -8.14
C GLU A 13 21.32 -18.76 -8.86
N ILE A 14 22.08 -19.33 -9.80
CA ILE A 14 21.65 -20.46 -10.62
C ILE A 14 22.55 -21.67 -10.32
N THR A 15 21.93 -22.82 -10.08
CA THR A 15 22.59 -24.10 -9.83
C THR A 15 22.82 -24.92 -11.10
N ASP A 16 21.94 -24.82 -12.10
CA ASP A 16 22.08 -25.48 -13.40
C ASP A 16 23.10 -24.73 -14.30
N PRO A 17 24.21 -25.37 -14.72
CA PRO A 17 25.25 -24.71 -15.51
C PRO A 17 24.84 -24.33 -16.93
N ASP A 18 23.92 -25.07 -17.56
CA ASP A 18 23.43 -24.75 -18.89
C ASP A 18 22.50 -23.53 -18.82
N LEU A 19 21.65 -23.49 -17.78
CA LEU A 19 20.76 -22.37 -17.51
C LEU A 19 21.53 -21.10 -17.09
N ASP A 20 22.60 -21.24 -16.31
CA ASP A 20 23.49 -20.13 -15.95
C ASP A 20 24.16 -19.54 -17.21
N ALA A 21 24.58 -20.39 -18.16
CA ALA A 21 25.13 -19.93 -19.43
C ALA A 21 24.10 -19.12 -20.25
N ASP A 22 22.86 -19.57 -20.30
CA ASP A 22 21.77 -18.86 -21.00
C ASP A 22 21.48 -17.49 -20.34
N VAL A 23 21.37 -17.44 -19.01
CA VAL A 23 21.15 -16.17 -18.28
C VAL A 23 22.34 -15.22 -18.45
N ARG A 24 23.58 -15.71 -18.38
CA ARG A 24 24.77 -14.88 -18.61
C ARG A 24 24.84 -14.35 -20.03
N ALA A 25 24.39 -15.10 -21.02
CA ALA A 25 24.31 -14.62 -22.40
C ALA A 25 23.33 -13.45 -22.53
N VAL A 26 22.17 -13.52 -21.86
CA VAL A 26 21.19 -12.42 -21.81
C VAL A 26 21.78 -11.19 -21.12
N LEU A 27 22.39 -11.35 -19.94
CA LEU A 27 23.02 -10.23 -19.22
C LEU A 27 24.14 -9.57 -20.02
N ALA A 28 24.98 -10.35 -20.69
CA ALA A 28 26.04 -9.85 -21.55
C ALA A 28 25.47 -9.05 -22.74
N ALA A 29 24.36 -9.51 -23.34
CA ALA A 29 23.69 -8.79 -24.43
C ALA A 29 23.10 -7.44 -23.96
N LEU A 30 22.72 -7.33 -22.69
CA LEU A 30 22.24 -6.09 -22.06
C LEU A 30 23.35 -5.22 -21.45
N ALA A 31 24.62 -5.62 -21.59
CA ALA A 31 25.77 -4.99 -20.95
C ALA A 31 25.62 -4.87 -19.42
N MET A 32 24.98 -5.86 -18.78
CA MET A 32 24.81 -5.95 -17.33
C MET A 32 25.82 -6.94 -16.74
N GLU A 33 26.59 -6.51 -15.74
CA GLU A 33 27.49 -7.39 -14.99
C GLU A 33 26.82 -7.84 -13.68
N PRO A 34 26.72 -9.17 -13.42
CA PRO A 34 26.14 -9.66 -12.19
C PRO A 34 27.09 -9.40 -11.00
N GLY A 35 26.56 -8.80 -9.93
CA GLY A 35 27.27 -8.54 -8.69
C GLY A 35 27.08 -9.65 -7.64
N THR A 36 27.93 -9.64 -6.61
CA THR A 36 27.91 -10.61 -5.49
C THR A 36 27.34 -10.00 -4.20
N GLY A 37 26.49 -8.98 -4.30
CA GLY A 37 25.96 -8.21 -3.18
C GLY A 37 24.47 -7.87 -3.33
N PRO A 38 23.89 -6.99 -2.50
CA PRO A 38 22.49 -6.61 -2.62
C PRO A 38 22.22 -6.03 -4.02
N ALA A 39 21.31 -6.69 -4.73
CA ALA A 39 20.98 -6.40 -6.12
C ALA A 39 19.56 -5.86 -6.25
N ASP A 40 19.30 -5.07 -7.27
CA ASP A 40 17.96 -4.61 -7.63
C ASP A 40 17.10 -5.77 -8.19
N VAL A 41 17.74 -6.74 -8.87
CA VAL A 41 17.12 -7.96 -9.39
C VAL A 41 17.95 -9.18 -9.01
N LEU A 42 17.29 -10.24 -8.50
CA LEU A 42 17.90 -11.56 -8.27
C LEU A 42 17.32 -12.56 -9.27
N VAL A 43 18.15 -13.11 -10.15
CA VAL A 43 17.78 -14.19 -11.07
C VAL A 43 18.18 -15.53 -10.44
N THR A 44 17.23 -16.45 -10.25
CA THR A 44 17.50 -17.74 -9.60
C THR A 44 16.73 -18.90 -10.21
N ASP A 45 17.30 -20.10 -10.13
CA ASP A 45 16.64 -21.36 -10.49
C ASP A 45 16.08 -22.11 -9.27
N ARG A 46 16.16 -21.51 -8.08
CA ARG A 46 15.62 -22.11 -6.87
C ARG A 46 14.10 -21.96 -6.82
N ALA A 47 13.44 -23.05 -6.45
CA ALA A 47 12.05 -23.01 -6.04
C ALA A 47 11.87 -22.01 -4.88
N ALA A 48 10.75 -21.30 -4.84
CA ALA A 48 10.39 -20.56 -3.63
C ALA A 48 10.46 -21.52 -2.44
N GLU A 49 11.10 -21.11 -1.34
CA GLU A 49 10.76 -21.69 -0.05
C GLU A 49 9.27 -21.40 0.19
N ARG A 50 8.42 -22.36 -0.17
CA ARG A 50 7.05 -22.37 0.33
C ARG A 50 7.18 -22.54 1.84
N VAL A 51 6.90 -21.47 2.57
CA VAL A 51 6.47 -21.63 3.96
C VAL A 51 5.08 -22.26 3.87
N ASP A 52 5.06 -23.58 3.73
CA ASP A 52 3.84 -24.38 3.78
C ASP A 52 3.23 -24.22 5.18
N ARG A 53 2.13 -23.47 5.28
CA ARG A 53 1.10 -23.78 6.28
C ARG A 53 0.07 -24.64 5.58
N ASP A 54 0.21 -25.94 5.84
CA ASP A 54 -0.71 -27.03 5.56
C ASP A 54 -0.95 -27.36 4.08
N GLY A 55 -0.52 -28.59 3.73
CA GLY A 55 -0.59 -29.12 2.39
C GLY A 55 -1.97 -29.59 1.98
N ASP A 56 -2.30 -29.37 0.71
CA ASP A 56 -2.92 -30.39 -0.13
C ASP A 56 -2.62 -30.12 -1.61
N ARG A 57 -2.53 -31.19 -2.41
CA ARG A 57 -2.24 -31.13 -3.85
C ARG A 57 -3.53 -31.18 -4.65
N ALA A 58 -3.63 -30.40 -5.72
CA ALA A 58 -4.45 -30.78 -6.88
C ALA A 58 -3.92 -30.15 -8.18
N SER A 59 -3.90 -30.97 -9.24
CA SER A 59 -3.52 -30.71 -10.63
C SER A 59 -4.72 -30.29 -11.49
N GLY A 60 -4.49 -29.55 -12.57
CA GLY A 60 -5.50 -29.35 -13.62
C GLY A 60 -5.17 -28.27 -14.65
N ALA A 61 -4.95 -28.71 -15.89
CA ALA A 61 -4.52 -27.95 -17.06
C ALA A 61 -5.51 -26.88 -17.59
N GLY A 62 -4.96 -25.87 -18.28
CA GLY A 62 -5.70 -25.01 -19.20
C GLY A 62 -4.93 -23.76 -19.60
N GLY A 63 -4.30 -23.75 -20.79
CA GLY A 63 -3.48 -22.64 -21.25
C GLY A 63 -4.26 -21.43 -21.77
N ALA A 64 -3.66 -20.24 -21.63
CA ALA A 64 -3.59 -19.18 -22.65
C ALA A 64 -2.71 -18.03 -22.13
N VAL A 65 -1.95 -17.45 -23.05
CA VAL A 65 -0.99 -16.34 -22.93
C VAL A 65 -1.57 -15.10 -22.22
N SER A 66 -0.88 -14.56 -21.20
CA SER A 66 -0.75 -13.10 -20.98
C SER A 66 0.16 -12.71 -19.80
N ASP A 67 1.21 -11.94 -20.10
CA ASP A 67 1.68 -10.72 -19.40
C ASP A 67 1.75 -10.72 -17.86
N ALA A 68 2.40 -11.73 -17.26
CA ALA A 68 2.63 -11.78 -15.82
C ALA A 68 4.05 -12.29 -15.48
N ALA A 69 5.04 -11.41 -15.58
CA ALA A 69 6.38 -11.65 -15.04
C ALA A 69 6.81 -10.54 -14.07
N ALA A 70 5.90 -10.09 -13.20
CA ALA A 70 6.23 -9.24 -12.07
C ALA A 70 6.45 -10.12 -10.84
N GLY A 71 7.65 -10.72 -10.76
CA GLY A 71 8.06 -11.59 -9.66
C GLY A 71 7.99 -10.90 -8.29
N ARG A 72 7.63 -11.70 -7.28
CA ARG A 72 7.49 -11.28 -5.87
C ARG A 72 8.70 -10.49 -5.38
N VAL A 73 8.44 -9.38 -4.69
CA VAL A 73 9.45 -8.62 -3.94
C VAL A 73 9.75 -9.41 -2.67
N GLY A 74 10.94 -10.00 -2.60
CA GLY A 74 11.45 -10.60 -1.37
C GLY A 74 11.70 -9.52 -0.31
N THR A 75 11.81 -9.94 0.95
CA THR A 75 12.03 -9.13 2.17
C THR A 75 13.28 -8.23 2.19
N GLY A 76 13.97 -8.07 1.05
CA GLY A 76 15.17 -7.25 0.87
C GLY A 76 15.10 -6.22 -0.25
N GLY A 77 13.92 -5.93 -0.82
CA GLY A 77 13.75 -4.88 -1.84
C GLY A 77 14.22 -5.25 -3.26
N SER A 78 14.77 -6.46 -3.45
CA SER A 78 15.14 -7.00 -4.77
C SER A 78 13.94 -7.67 -5.45
N ARG A 79 13.75 -7.42 -6.75
CA ARG A 79 12.83 -8.19 -7.61
C ARG A 79 13.42 -9.58 -7.83
N VAL A 80 12.72 -10.65 -7.44
CA VAL A 80 13.18 -12.03 -7.67
C VAL A 80 12.56 -12.57 -8.95
N VAL A 81 13.40 -13.08 -9.85
CA VAL A 81 13.00 -13.66 -11.15
C VAL A 81 13.39 -15.13 -11.16
N ARG A 82 12.41 -16.01 -11.29
CA ARG A 82 12.68 -17.44 -11.43
C ARG A 82 12.92 -17.80 -12.88
N VAL A 83 13.98 -18.55 -13.11
CA VAL A 83 14.32 -19.12 -14.42
C VAL A 83 14.37 -20.63 -14.33
N GLY A 84 14.04 -21.30 -15.44
CA GLY A 84 14.11 -22.74 -15.53
C GLY A 84 14.48 -23.17 -16.94
N SER A 85 15.03 -24.37 -17.08
CA SER A 85 15.31 -24.91 -18.42
C SER A 85 14.00 -25.31 -19.11
N ASP A 86 13.91 -25.09 -20.43
CA ASP A 86 12.88 -25.69 -21.30
C ASP A 86 12.88 -27.23 -21.22
N ARG A 87 14.00 -27.82 -20.78
CA ARG A 87 14.18 -29.27 -20.64
C ARG A 87 13.53 -29.84 -19.38
N ASP A 88 13.11 -29.00 -18.44
CA ASP A 88 12.44 -29.40 -17.20
C ASP A 88 11.01 -28.81 -17.15
N PRO A 89 9.99 -29.54 -17.65
CA PRO A 89 8.65 -29.01 -17.90
C PRO A 89 7.80 -28.94 -16.63
N GLY A 90 8.32 -28.35 -15.55
CA GLY A 90 7.52 -28.05 -14.37
C GLY A 90 6.38 -27.06 -14.67
N ASP A 91 5.22 -27.30 -14.08
CA ASP A 91 3.96 -26.56 -14.32
C ASP A 91 3.87 -25.25 -13.49
N ASP A 92 5.00 -24.58 -13.26
CA ASP A 92 5.04 -23.31 -12.52
C ASP A 92 5.03 -22.13 -13.50
N ASP A 93 3.84 -21.54 -13.69
CA ASP A 93 3.61 -20.39 -14.56
C ASP A 93 4.44 -19.14 -14.15
N GLU A 94 5.03 -19.13 -12.93
CA GLU A 94 5.89 -18.05 -12.44
C GLU A 94 7.37 -18.20 -12.89
N VAL A 95 7.73 -19.25 -13.64
CA VAL A 95 9.11 -19.55 -14.07
C VAL A 95 9.33 -19.19 -15.54
N ILE A 96 10.26 -18.25 -15.80
CA ILE A 96 10.68 -17.93 -17.17
C ILE A 96 11.54 -19.06 -17.71
N ARG A 97 11.07 -19.73 -18.76
CA ARG A 97 11.77 -20.87 -19.36
C ARG A 97 12.81 -20.43 -20.36
N LEU A 98 14.02 -20.96 -20.29
CA LEU A 98 15.11 -20.62 -21.21
C LEU A 98 15.53 -21.85 -22.04
N PRO A 99 15.89 -21.64 -23.33
CA PRO A 99 16.04 -20.34 -24.01
C PRO A 99 14.74 -19.70 -24.55
N SER A 100 13.60 -20.41 -24.57
CA SER A 100 12.38 -19.94 -25.25
C SER A 100 11.82 -18.59 -24.76
N GLY A 101 11.85 -18.33 -23.47
CA GLY A 101 11.40 -17.11 -22.77
C GLY A 101 12.47 -16.03 -22.60
N THR A 102 13.51 -16.03 -23.45
CA THR A 102 14.57 -15.00 -23.41
C THR A 102 14.01 -13.58 -23.51
N GLY A 103 12.98 -13.37 -24.34
CA GLY A 103 12.33 -12.07 -24.49
C GLY A 103 11.67 -11.57 -23.20
N ASP A 104 11.06 -12.49 -22.44
CA ASP A 104 10.41 -12.17 -21.17
C ASP A 104 11.45 -11.81 -20.10
N LEU A 105 12.56 -12.56 -20.04
CA LEU A 105 13.67 -12.24 -19.15
C LEU A 105 14.27 -10.86 -19.47
N VAL A 106 14.44 -10.53 -20.76
CA VAL A 106 14.88 -9.19 -21.19
C VAL A 106 13.88 -8.11 -20.76
N GLY A 107 12.58 -8.35 -20.95
CA GLY A 107 11.53 -7.43 -20.51
C GLY A 107 11.60 -7.13 -19.01
N VAL A 108 11.78 -8.16 -18.19
CA VAL A 108 11.89 -8.04 -16.73
C VAL A 108 13.17 -7.31 -16.30
N LEU A 109 14.30 -7.57 -16.96
CA LEU A 109 15.59 -6.92 -16.68
C LEU A 109 15.63 -5.45 -17.11
N LEU A 110 14.90 -5.09 -18.17
CA LEU A 110 14.81 -3.71 -18.65
C LEU A 110 13.69 -2.90 -17.98
N ALA A 111 12.73 -3.57 -17.33
CA ALA A 111 11.67 -2.91 -16.59
C ALA A 111 12.27 -2.08 -15.44
N PRO A 112 11.94 -0.77 -15.33
CA PRO A 112 12.48 0.11 -14.30
C PRO A 112 12.40 -0.54 -12.92
N VAL A 113 13.52 -0.52 -12.17
CA VAL A 113 13.49 -0.90 -10.76
C VAL A 113 13.06 0.33 -9.97
N PRO A 114 11.99 0.22 -9.16
CA PRO A 114 11.62 1.24 -8.21
C PRO A 114 12.82 1.61 -7.33
N THR A 115 13.31 2.85 -7.42
CA THR A 115 14.39 3.33 -6.52
C THR A 115 13.95 3.43 -5.05
N ARG A 116 12.65 3.24 -4.80
CA ARG A 116 12.02 2.92 -3.52
C ARG A 116 10.94 1.88 -3.77
N ALA A 117 10.91 0.81 -2.98
CA ALA A 117 9.72 -0.04 -2.91
C ALA A 117 8.51 0.86 -2.55
N GLY A 118 7.37 0.62 -3.21
CA GLY A 118 6.12 1.27 -2.83
C GLY A 118 5.78 0.92 -1.38
N ALA A 119 4.96 1.74 -0.75
CA ALA A 119 4.60 1.58 0.65
C ALA A 119 3.10 1.71 0.87
N VAL A 120 2.62 1.08 1.93
CA VAL A 120 1.22 1.04 2.34
C VAL A 120 1.13 1.51 3.79
N VAL A 121 0.35 2.57 4.00
CA VAL A 121 -0.06 3.03 5.31
C VAL A 121 -1.53 2.69 5.48
N VAL A 122 -1.89 1.95 6.53
CA VAL A 122 -3.27 1.66 6.88
C VAL A 122 -3.67 2.50 8.08
N VAL A 123 -4.70 3.33 7.93
CA VAL A 123 -5.25 4.16 9.02
C VAL A 123 -6.60 3.58 9.42
N VAL A 124 -6.74 3.25 10.70
CA VAL A 124 -7.93 2.60 11.26
C VAL A 124 -8.47 3.41 12.42
N GLY A 125 -9.79 3.47 12.53
CA GLY A 125 -10.47 3.96 13.70
C GLY A 125 -10.75 2.86 14.70
N ALA A 126 -10.31 3.03 15.94
CA ALA A 126 -10.73 2.17 17.04
C ALA A 126 -12.23 2.32 17.34
N VAL A 127 -12.77 3.52 17.13
CA VAL A 127 -14.19 3.85 17.33
C VAL A 127 -14.67 4.77 16.20
N GLY A 128 -15.97 4.73 15.93
CA GLY A 128 -16.61 5.62 14.95
C GLY A 128 -16.37 7.10 15.26
N GLY A 129 -16.10 7.89 14.21
CA GLY A 129 -15.88 9.33 14.34
C GLY A 129 -14.57 9.71 15.07
N CYS A 130 -13.64 8.78 15.31
CA CYS A 130 -12.34 9.04 15.94
C CYS A 130 -11.38 9.94 15.12
N GLY A 131 -11.73 10.24 13.86
CA GLY A 131 -10.93 11.08 12.98
C GLY A 131 -9.89 10.32 12.14
N ALA A 132 -10.06 9.01 11.95
CA ALA A 132 -9.20 8.19 11.10
C ALA A 132 -9.09 8.76 9.67
N SER A 133 -10.22 8.97 8.98
CA SER A 133 -10.26 9.57 7.63
C SER A 133 -9.58 10.94 7.56
N THR A 134 -9.74 11.77 8.60
CA THR A 134 -9.07 13.07 8.70
C THR A 134 -7.55 12.92 8.79
N LEU A 135 -7.06 11.94 9.54
CA LEU A 135 -5.63 11.68 9.63
C LEU A 135 -5.10 11.04 8.34
N ALA A 136 -5.84 10.11 7.73
CA ALA A 136 -5.49 9.50 6.44
C ALA A 136 -5.33 10.57 5.34
N ALA A 137 -6.31 11.47 5.22
CA ALA A 137 -6.24 12.62 4.32
C ALA A 137 -5.04 13.52 4.63
N ALA A 138 -4.75 13.79 5.90
CA ALA A 138 -3.56 14.56 6.30
C ALA A 138 -2.26 13.88 5.86
N MET A 139 -2.09 12.59 6.14
CA MET A 139 -0.92 11.83 5.71
C MET A 139 -0.77 11.83 4.18
N ALA A 140 -1.86 11.62 3.45
CA ALA A 140 -1.83 11.60 1.99
C ALA A 140 -1.43 12.97 1.39
N VAL A 141 -2.01 14.07 1.87
CA VAL A 141 -1.65 15.43 1.44
C VAL A 141 -0.21 15.78 1.80
N ARG A 142 0.28 15.33 2.96
CA ARG A 142 1.65 15.59 3.40
C ARG A 142 2.71 14.77 2.65
N ALA A 143 2.35 13.58 2.16
CA ALA A 143 3.26 12.73 1.40
C ALA A 143 3.36 13.11 -0.09
N ALA A 144 2.30 13.67 -0.68
CA ALA A 144 2.20 14.01 -2.10
C ALA A 144 3.37 14.82 -2.70
N PRO A 145 4.01 15.76 -1.98
CA PRO A 145 5.19 16.48 -2.50
C PRO A 145 6.41 15.59 -2.73
N SER A 146 6.47 14.42 -2.08
CA SER A 146 7.64 13.53 -2.07
C SER A 146 7.36 12.15 -2.66
N HIS A 147 6.08 11.81 -2.86
CA HIS A 147 5.64 10.49 -3.30
C HIS A 147 4.47 10.62 -4.28
N ARG A 148 4.37 9.68 -5.21
CA ARG A 148 3.15 9.41 -5.97
C ARG A 148 2.15 8.80 -4.99
N THR A 149 1.23 9.59 -4.44
CA THR A 149 0.37 9.19 -3.32
C THR A 149 -1.06 8.91 -3.76
N LEU A 150 -1.57 7.74 -3.40
CA LEU A 150 -2.97 7.36 -3.61
C LEU A 150 -3.66 7.20 -2.25
N LEU A 151 -4.70 7.99 -1.99
CA LEU A 151 -5.59 7.79 -0.85
C LEU A 151 -6.75 6.88 -1.29
N VAL A 152 -6.92 5.75 -0.64
CA VAL A 152 -7.96 4.77 -0.97
C VAL A 152 -8.89 4.59 0.22
N GLU A 153 -10.19 4.79 0.02
CA GLU A 153 -11.21 4.49 1.02
C GLU A 153 -11.56 3.00 0.96
N THR A 154 -11.00 2.21 1.89
CA THR A 154 -11.30 0.78 2.00
C THR A 154 -12.30 0.47 3.11
N ASP A 155 -12.85 1.50 3.76
CA ASP A 155 -13.96 1.34 4.72
C ASP A 155 -15.24 0.94 3.95
N PRO A 156 -15.81 -0.26 4.16
CA PRO A 156 -17.05 -0.67 3.49
C PRO A 156 -18.26 0.19 3.89
N HIS A 157 -18.15 0.94 4.99
CA HIS A 157 -19.15 1.88 5.48
C HIS A 157 -18.79 3.35 5.19
N GLY A 158 -17.76 3.58 4.38
CA GLY A 158 -17.31 4.89 3.95
C GLY A 158 -18.39 5.69 3.22
N THR A 159 -18.29 7.01 3.30
CA THR A 159 -19.27 7.94 2.68
C THR A 159 -18.73 8.64 1.44
N GLY A 160 -17.47 8.39 1.10
CA GLY A 160 -16.71 9.13 0.11
C GLY A 160 -15.70 10.03 0.80
N VAL A 161 -14.44 9.58 0.89
CA VAL A 161 -13.34 10.38 1.46
C VAL A 161 -13.04 11.65 0.65
N ASP A 162 -13.51 11.72 -0.59
CA ASP A 162 -13.47 12.91 -1.44
C ASP A 162 -14.34 14.06 -0.92
N LEU A 163 -15.44 13.80 -0.19
CA LEU A 163 -16.25 14.83 0.47
C LEU A 163 -15.47 15.58 1.55
N LEU A 164 -14.57 14.88 2.24
CA LEU A 164 -13.69 15.48 3.23
C LEU A 164 -12.68 16.43 2.56
N LEU A 165 -12.25 16.07 1.35
CA LEU A 165 -11.24 16.78 0.59
C LEU A 165 -11.80 17.95 -0.24
N GLY A 166 -13.10 17.93 -0.56
CA GLY A 166 -13.76 18.88 -1.45
C GLY A 166 -13.58 18.57 -2.92
N THR A 167 -13.46 17.29 -3.26
CA THR A 167 -13.18 16.83 -4.64
C THR A 167 -14.24 15.87 -5.16
N GLU A 168 -15.44 15.90 -4.58
CA GLU A 168 -16.54 15.02 -4.92
C GLU A 168 -17.03 15.17 -6.38
N ASP A 169 -16.88 16.36 -6.95
CA ASP A 169 -17.25 16.68 -8.33
C ASP A 169 -16.15 16.30 -9.34
N HIS A 170 -14.97 15.87 -8.90
CA HIS A 170 -13.92 15.41 -9.80
C HIS A 170 -14.31 14.07 -10.44
N SER A 171 -14.32 14.03 -11.77
CA SER A 171 -14.55 12.81 -12.54
C SER A 171 -13.36 11.85 -12.44
N GLY A 172 -13.64 10.55 -12.37
CA GLY A 172 -12.64 9.49 -12.40
C GLY A 172 -13.15 8.23 -11.71
N LEU A 173 -12.26 7.25 -11.55
CA LEU A 173 -12.57 5.98 -10.90
C LEU A 173 -13.01 6.16 -9.44
N ARG A 174 -13.95 5.32 -9.03
CA ARG A 174 -14.31 5.03 -7.63
C ARG A 174 -13.85 3.63 -7.25
N VAL A 175 -13.90 3.33 -5.96
CA VAL A 175 -13.49 2.03 -5.40
C VAL A 175 -14.22 0.87 -6.08
N GLU A 176 -15.51 1.02 -6.36
CA GLU A 176 -16.38 0.01 -6.98
C GLU A 176 -16.08 -0.22 -8.47
N ASP A 177 -15.40 0.71 -9.13
CA ASP A 177 -14.99 0.59 -10.53
C ASP A 177 -13.73 -0.25 -10.69
N VAL A 178 -12.96 -0.44 -9.61
CA VAL A 178 -11.72 -1.22 -9.63
C VAL A 178 -12.05 -2.71 -9.53
N ARG A 179 -11.71 -3.46 -10.58
CA ARG A 179 -11.90 -4.92 -10.67
C ARG A 179 -10.66 -5.65 -10.13
N ALA A 180 -10.57 -5.78 -8.81
CA ALA A 180 -9.46 -6.48 -8.15
C ALA A 180 -9.47 -8.01 -8.41
N ASP A 181 -10.64 -8.56 -8.69
CA ASP A 181 -10.89 -9.97 -9.01
C ASP A 181 -10.30 -10.43 -10.35
N LEU A 182 -9.87 -9.50 -11.21
CA LEU A 182 -9.27 -9.76 -12.51
C LEU A 182 -7.74 -9.61 -12.53
N GLY A 183 -7.07 -9.81 -11.38
CA GLY A 183 -5.60 -9.72 -11.27
C GLY A 183 -5.08 -8.36 -10.79
N GLY A 184 -5.98 -7.45 -10.39
CA GLY A 184 -5.63 -6.10 -9.94
C GLY A 184 -5.41 -5.12 -11.12
N PRO A 185 -5.68 -3.82 -10.94
CA PRO A 185 -5.50 -2.85 -12.00
C PRO A 185 -4.02 -2.59 -12.29
N ASP A 186 -3.68 -2.31 -13.55
CA ASP A 186 -2.35 -1.80 -13.90
C ASP A 186 -2.05 -0.51 -13.10
N PRO A 187 -0.87 -0.37 -12.46
CA PRO A 187 -0.59 0.76 -11.57
C PRO A 187 -0.58 2.15 -12.24
N ASP A 188 -0.24 2.22 -13.53
CA ASP A 188 -0.21 3.48 -14.28
C ASP A 188 -1.60 3.84 -14.84
N ALA A 189 -2.36 2.85 -15.31
CA ALA A 189 -3.76 3.02 -15.67
C ALA A 189 -4.61 3.44 -14.46
N LEU A 190 -4.43 2.78 -13.31
CA LEU A 190 -5.10 3.12 -12.05
C LEU A 190 -4.85 4.59 -11.69
N TRP A 191 -3.58 4.99 -11.71
CA TRP A 191 -3.20 6.36 -11.42
C TRP A 191 -3.81 7.31 -12.42
N GLY A 192 -3.65 7.08 -13.73
CA GLY A 192 -4.17 7.96 -14.78
C GLY A 192 -5.68 8.19 -14.68
N ALA A 193 -6.43 7.18 -14.26
CA ALA A 193 -7.88 7.21 -14.18
C ALA A 193 -8.44 7.65 -12.80
N ALA A 194 -7.64 7.62 -11.74
CA ALA A 194 -8.05 8.10 -10.42
C ALA A 194 -8.15 9.65 -10.40
N PRO A 195 -9.19 10.22 -9.76
CA PRO A 195 -9.31 11.66 -9.56
C PRO A 195 -8.07 12.29 -8.88
N GLU A 196 -7.54 13.35 -9.49
CA GLU A 196 -6.46 14.14 -8.89
C GLU A 196 -7.03 15.17 -7.92
N VAL A 197 -6.48 15.19 -6.70
CA VAL A 197 -6.87 16.14 -5.64
C VAL A 197 -5.90 17.32 -5.61
N LEU A 198 -4.60 17.01 -5.70
CA LEU A 198 -3.47 17.94 -5.71
C LEU A 198 -2.35 17.32 -6.55
N PRO A 199 -1.35 18.09 -7.01
CA PRO A 199 -0.18 17.52 -7.66
C PRO A 199 0.49 16.44 -6.80
N GLY A 200 0.57 15.22 -7.34
CA GLY A 200 1.13 14.05 -6.64
C GLY A 200 0.16 13.33 -5.71
N LEU A 201 -1.10 13.75 -5.60
CA LEU A 201 -2.15 13.10 -4.80
C LEU A 201 -3.37 12.76 -5.66
N ARG A 202 -3.71 11.48 -5.68
CA ARG A 202 -4.97 10.98 -6.24
C ARG A 202 -5.80 10.27 -5.17
N VAL A 203 -7.10 10.17 -5.40
CA VAL A 203 -8.04 9.57 -4.45
C VAL A 203 -8.96 8.56 -5.13
N LEU A 204 -9.19 7.42 -4.48
CA LEU A 204 -10.26 6.50 -4.79
C LEU A 204 -11.23 6.50 -3.61
N ALA A 205 -12.31 7.26 -3.76
CA ALA A 205 -13.40 7.32 -2.81
C ALA A 205 -14.49 6.31 -3.18
N ARG A 206 -15.29 5.90 -2.20
CA ARG A 206 -16.46 5.05 -2.46
C ARG A 206 -17.53 5.81 -3.24
N SER A 207 -18.22 5.07 -4.10
CA SER A 207 -19.38 5.56 -4.83
C SER A 207 -20.54 5.82 -3.88
N ARG A 208 -21.16 6.97 -4.06
CA ARG A 208 -22.41 7.35 -3.38
C ARG A 208 -23.65 6.79 -4.10
N SER A 209 -23.47 6.37 -5.35
CA SER A 209 -24.54 5.94 -6.25
C SER A 209 -24.66 4.43 -6.22
N ARG A 210 -25.28 3.87 -5.18
CA ARG A 210 -25.79 2.50 -5.26
C ARG A 210 -27.18 2.58 -5.90
N PRO A 211 -27.45 1.90 -7.04
CA PRO A 211 -28.80 1.80 -7.56
C PRO A 211 -29.70 1.25 -6.46
N ALA A 212 -30.89 1.84 -6.26
CA ALA A 212 -31.83 1.43 -5.21
C ALA A 212 -32.24 -0.06 -5.33
N ASP A 213 -32.10 -0.63 -6.54
CA ASP A 213 -32.45 -2.01 -6.87
C ASP A 213 -31.24 -2.96 -6.94
N ALA A 214 -30.03 -2.49 -6.58
CA ALA A 214 -28.84 -3.34 -6.57
C ALA A 214 -28.96 -4.40 -5.46
N ASP A 215 -28.68 -5.66 -5.82
CA ASP A 215 -28.66 -6.80 -4.91
C ASP A 215 -27.88 -6.44 -3.62
N PRO A 216 -28.38 -6.77 -2.42
CA PRO A 216 -27.66 -6.57 -1.15
C PRO A 216 -26.30 -7.29 -1.10
N ALA A 217 -26.03 -8.20 -2.04
CA ALA A 217 -24.70 -8.78 -2.22
C ALA A 217 -23.62 -7.68 -2.23
N PRO A 218 -22.54 -7.81 -1.44
CA PRO A 218 -21.45 -6.85 -1.51
C PRO A 218 -20.84 -6.92 -2.92
N ALA A 219 -20.90 -5.79 -3.64
CA ALA A 219 -20.12 -5.65 -4.86
C ALA A 219 -18.63 -5.93 -4.55
N PRO A 220 -17.84 -6.48 -5.48
CA PRO A 220 -16.42 -6.64 -5.28
C PRO A 220 -15.80 -5.31 -4.85
N ASP A 221 -15.17 -5.29 -3.69
CA ASP A 221 -14.48 -4.11 -3.19
C ASP A 221 -13.10 -4.04 -3.86
N GLY A 222 -12.95 -3.11 -4.80
CA GLY A 222 -11.69 -2.88 -5.50
C GLY A 222 -10.64 -2.16 -4.67
N GLY A 223 -10.98 -1.65 -3.48
CA GLY A 223 -10.13 -0.84 -2.63
C GLY A 223 -8.82 -1.54 -2.26
N PRO A 224 -8.86 -2.78 -1.72
CA PRO A 224 -7.66 -3.57 -1.47
C PRO A 224 -6.78 -3.76 -2.70
N GLY A 225 -7.37 -4.11 -3.84
CA GLY A 225 -6.64 -4.29 -5.10
C GLY A 225 -5.96 -3.00 -5.58
N ALA A 226 -6.64 -1.85 -5.42
CA ALA A 226 -6.06 -0.56 -5.77
C ALA A 226 -4.87 -0.18 -4.88
N VAL A 227 -4.94 -0.48 -3.57
CA VAL A 227 -3.82 -0.26 -2.64
C VAL A 227 -2.59 -1.07 -3.07
N LEU A 228 -2.78 -2.37 -3.33
CA LEU A 228 -1.69 -3.26 -3.70
C LEU A 228 -1.11 -2.94 -5.09
N ALA A 229 -1.96 -2.62 -6.07
CA ALA A 229 -1.52 -2.17 -7.39
C ALA A 229 -0.68 -0.89 -7.29
N HIS A 230 -1.13 0.11 -6.51
CA HIS A 230 -0.37 1.35 -6.35
C HIS A 230 0.97 1.14 -5.63
N ARG A 231 1.02 0.23 -4.64
CA ARG A 231 2.29 -0.23 -4.03
C ARG A 231 3.22 -0.86 -5.06
N ALA A 232 2.71 -1.78 -5.89
CA ALA A 232 3.48 -2.43 -6.95
C ALA A 232 4.06 -1.42 -7.97
N GLY A 233 3.33 -0.34 -8.24
CA GLY A 233 3.79 0.81 -9.04
C GLY A 233 4.76 1.77 -8.33
N SER A 234 5.40 1.37 -7.23
CA SER A 234 6.32 2.23 -6.42
C SER A 234 5.65 3.42 -5.73
N GLY A 235 4.32 3.43 -5.67
CA GLY A 235 3.54 4.49 -5.04
C GLY A 235 3.44 4.34 -3.52
N LEU A 236 3.08 5.43 -2.85
CA LEU A 236 2.62 5.39 -1.47
C LEU A 236 1.09 5.30 -1.47
N ALA A 237 0.54 4.19 -1.00
CA ALA A 237 -0.88 4.06 -0.75
C ALA A 237 -1.19 4.40 0.71
N VAL A 238 -2.17 5.27 0.94
CA VAL A 238 -2.75 5.53 2.25
C VAL A 238 -4.17 4.96 2.22
N SER A 239 -4.41 3.94 3.02
CA SER A 239 -5.69 3.24 3.12
C SER A 239 -6.48 3.79 4.30
N ASP A 240 -7.63 4.39 4.04
CA ASP A 240 -8.64 4.77 5.04
C ASP A 240 -9.60 3.59 5.24
N SER A 241 -9.34 2.77 6.26
CA SER A 241 -9.90 1.41 6.37
C SER A 241 -11.06 1.28 7.36
N GLY A 242 -11.57 2.39 7.90
CA GLY A 242 -12.68 2.32 8.84
C GLY A 242 -12.29 1.62 10.14
N GLY A 243 -13.06 0.61 10.55
CA GLY A 243 -12.79 -0.17 11.76
C GLY A 243 -11.64 -1.17 11.60
N ALA A 244 -11.02 -1.55 12.71
CA ALA A 244 -9.92 -2.53 12.70
C ALA A 244 -10.33 -3.94 12.22
N GLU A 245 -11.62 -4.28 12.26
CA GLU A 245 -12.15 -5.53 11.71
C GLU A 245 -12.29 -5.48 10.18
N ASP A 246 -12.37 -4.27 9.61
CA ASP A 246 -12.74 -4.02 8.21
C ASP A 246 -11.53 -3.91 7.28
N CYS A 247 -10.30 -3.94 7.85
CA CYS A 247 -9.07 -3.69 7.09
C CYS A 247 -8.70 -4.79 6.08
N GLY A 248 -9.38 -5.94 6.12
CA GLY A 248 -9.17 -7.05 5.18
C GLY A 248 -7.70 -7.47 5.03
N PRO A 249 -7.26 -7.90 3.82
CA PRO A 249 -5.88 -8.33 3.56
C PRO A 249 -4.88 -7.16 3.47
N VAL A 250 -5.34 -5.92 3.27
CA VAL A 250 -4.46 -4.74 3.10
C VAL A 250 -3.57 -4.51 4.33
N ARG A 251 -4.09 -4.85 5.51
CA ARG A 251 -3.37 -4.73 6.78
C ARG A 251 -2.11 -5.60 6.83
N ASP A 252 -2.14 -6.76 6.20
CA ASP A 252 -1.01 -7.70 6.24
C ASP A 252 0.15 -7.22 5.35
N GLU A 253 -0.14 -6.32 4.40
CA GLU A 253 0.81 -5.70 3.46
C GLU A 253 1.25 -4.28 3.90
N ALA A 254 0.82 -3.84 5.08
CA ALA A 254 1.05 -2.49 5.59
C ALA A 254 2.45 -2.32 6.19
N ASP A 255 3.22 -1.34 5.71
CA ASP A 255 4.51 -0.97 6.34
C ASP A 255 4.29 -0.10 7.59
N LEU A 256 3.09 0.47 7.73
CA LEU A 256 2.66 1.19 8.92
C LEU A 256 1.14 1.05 9.12
N VAL A 257 0.75 0.56 10.29
CA VAL A 257 -0.64 0.64 10.76
C VAL A 257 -0.76 1.75 11.79
N VAL A 258 -1.72 2.66 11.59
CA VAL A 258 -2.04 3.76 12.50
C VAL A 258 -3.43 3.53 13.08
N VAL A 259 -3.52 3.37 14.40
CA VAL A 259 -4.80 3.22 15.12
C VAL A 259 -5.18 4.55 15.73
N VAL A 260 -6.31 5.12 15.33
CA VAL A 260 -6.83 6.38 15.87
C VAL A 260 -7.93 6.10 16.89
N THR A 261 -7.84 6.71 18.07
CA THR A 261 -8.83 6.57 19.13
C THR A 261 -9.11 7.89 19.85
N ARG A 262 -10.04 7.88 20.80
CA ARG A 262 -10.34 9.02 21.69
C ARG A 262 -9.80 8.72 23.09
N ALA A 263 -9.55 9.75 23.88
CA ALA A 263 -9.10 9.60 25.28
C ALA A 263 -10.26 9.29 26.25
N ASP A 264 -11.00 8.22 25.96
CA ASP A 264 -12.09 7.70 26.79
C ASP A 264 -12.01 6.17 26.96
N LEU A 265 -12.80 5.61 27.88
CA LEU A 265 -12.73 4.18 28.20
C LEU A 265 -13.10 3.29 27.01
N GLN A 266 -14.11 3.67 26.22
CA GLN A 266 -14.53 2.89 25.06
C GLN A 266 -13.45 2.90 23.99
N GLY A 267 -12.86 4.07 23.75
CA GLY A 267 -11.71 4.27 22.87
C GLY A 267 -10.51 3.46 23.29
N ALA A 268 -10.18 3.40 24.58
CA ALA A 268 -9.09 2.60 25.11
C ALA A 268 -9.32 1.09 24.90
N VAL A 269 -10.52 0.59 25.25
CA VAL A 269 -10.88 -0.82 25.08
C VAL A 269 -10.86 -1.24 23.60
N ALA A 270 -11.42 -0.40 22.72
CA ALA A 270 -11.44 -0.70 21.30
C ALA A 270 -10.05 -0.60 20.65
N ALA A 271 -9.25 0.40 21.04
CA ALA A 271 -7.87 0.55 20.57
C ALA A 271 -7.00 -0.64 20.98
N ARG A 272 -7.20 -1.19 22.19
CA ARG A 272 -6.52 -2.41 22.64
C ARG A 272 -6.82 -3.62 21.75
N ARG A 273 -8.04 -3.73 21.22
CA ARG A 273 -8.40 -4.81 20.27
C ARG A 273 -7.73 -4.59 18.92
N ALA A 274 -7.73 -3.35 18.42
CA ALA A 274 -7.07 -2.98 17.17
C ALA A 274 -5.55 -3.22 17.22
N VAL A 275 -4.86 -2.70 18.25
CA VAL A 275 -3.41 -2.87 18.43
C VAL A 275 -2.99 -4.33 18.60
N ARG A 276 -3.83 -5.18 19.22
CA ARG A 276 -3.54 -6.62 19.32
C ARG A 276 -3.51 -7.34 17.97
N ARG A 277 -4.25 -6.84 16.98
CA ARG A 277 -4.27 -7.39 15.62
C ARG A 277 -3.16 -6.82 14.74
N SER A 278 -2.55 -5.73 15.16
CA SER A 278 -1.44 -5.08 14.46
C SER A 278 -0.32 -4.78 15.46
N PRO A 279 0.44 -5.81 15.88
CA PRO A 279 1.62 -5.61 16.70
C PRO A 279 2.52 -4.56 16.06
N GLY A 280 2.95 -3.58 16.86
CA GLY A 280 3.75 -2.47 16.37
C GLY A 280 2.95 -1.28 15.83
N ALA A 281 1.62 -1.32 15.73
CA ALA A 281 0.84 -0.16 15.27
C ALA A 281 1.13 1.13 16.07
N ALA A 282 1.17 2.27 15.38
CA ALA A 282 1.26 3.57 16.01
C ALA A 282 -0.14 4.00 16.50
N LEU A 283 -0.28 4.27 17.79
CA LEU A 283 -1.54 4.71 18.39
C LEU A 283 -1.65 6.23 18.38
N VAL A 284 -2.66 6.79 17.73
CA VAL A 284 -3.00 8.21 17.81
C VAL A 284 -4.19 8.40 18.74
N ILE A 285 -3.96 9.10 19.85
CA ILE A 285 -4.98 9.37 20.86
C ILE A 285 -5.45 10.80 20.66
N ARG A 286 -6.69 10.95 20.20
CA ARG A 286 -7.30 12.25 20.10
C ARG A 286 -7.80 12.72 21.46
N THR A 287 -7.39 13.91 21.85
CA THR A 287 -7.71 14.53 23.15
C THR A 287 -8.55 15.79 22.98
N GLY A 288 -9.52 15.99 23.85
CA GLY A 288 -10.43 17.13 23.90
C GLY A 288 -10.52 17.72 25.30
N ARG A 289 -11.18 18.88 25.40
CA ARG A 289 -11.46 19.49 26.70
C ARG A 289 -12.52 18.67 27.42
N GLY A 290 -12.20 18.19 28.63
CA GLY A 290 -13.13 17.41 29.45
C GLY A 290 -13.09 15.90 29.18
N ASP A 291 -12.08 15.42 28.44
CA ASP A 291 -11.88 13.98 28.27
C ASP A 291 -11.66 13.30 29.63
N PRO A 292 -12.27 12.12 29.83
CA PRO A 292 -12.26 11.45 31.13
C PRO A 292 -10.94 10.76 31.46
N LEU A 293 -10.07 10.51 30.47
CA LEU A 293 -8.80 9.82 30.64
C LEU A 293 -7.64 10.65 30.09
N HIS A 294 -6.48 10.54 30.73
CA HIS A 294 -5.25 11.09 30.18
C HIS A 294 -4.72 10.18 29.06
N ALA A 295 -4.12 10.76 28.02
CA ALA A 295 -3.64 9.99 26.87
C ALA A 295 -2.60 8.92 27.27
N ALA A 296 -1.73 9.22 28.24
CA ALA A 296 -0.76 8.25 28.75
C ALA A 296 -1.42 7.03 29.40
N ASP A 297 -2.54 7.21 30.12
CA ASP A 297 -3.27 6.10 30.74
C ASP A 297 -3.93 5.23 29.68
N VAL A 298 -4.49 5.86 28.65
CA VAL A 298 -5.04 5.16 27.48
C VAL A 298 -3.95 4.35 26.79
N ALA A 299 -2.79 4.96 26.48
CA ALA A 299 -1.66 4.26 25.86
C ALA A 299 -1.17 3.07 26.71
N GLY A 300 -1.04 3.27 28.03
CA GLY A 300 -0.66 2.21 28.97
C GLY A 300 -1.65 1.06 29.01
N SER A 301 -2.96 1.36 29.05
CA SER A 301 -4.01 0.34 29.05
C SER A 301 -4.11 -0.46 27.74
N VAL A 302 -3.82 0.20 26.61
CA VAL A 302 -3.75 -0.41 25.28
C VAL A 302 -2.51 -1.30 25.16
N GLY A 303 -1.43 -0.96 25.88
CA GLY A 303 -0.11 -1.57 25.71
C GLY A 303 0.64 -1.05 24.48
N ALA A 304 0.34 0.19 24.05
CA ALA A 304 0.95 0.78 22.87
C ALA A 304 2.40 1.21 23.16
N GLN A 305 3.34 0.69 22.37
CA GLN A 305 4.76 1.09 22.44
C GLN A 305 5.01 2.41 21.72
N ARG A 306 4.29 2.65 20.63
CA ARG A 306 4.35 3.88 19.83
C ARG A 306 3.01 4.59 19.93
N TRP A 307 3.01 5.81 20.47
CA TRP A 307 1.77 6.58 20.57
C TRP A 307 2.00 8.09 20.50
N HIS A 308 0.98 8.78 20.00
CA HIS A 308 0.98 10.20 19.72
C HIS A 308 -0.33 10.84 20.20
N VAL A 309 -0.30 12.14 20.51
CA VAL A 309 -1.48 12.90 20.92
C VAL A 309 -1.90 13.86 19.82
N LEU A 310 -3.17 13.79 19.43
CA LEU A 310 -3.81 14.77 18.55
C LEU A 310 -4.85 15.57 19.33
N PRO A 311 -4.59 16.82 19.73
CA PRO A 311 -5.62 17.62 20.38
C PRO A 311 -6.77 17.93 19.41
N GLU A 312 -7.96 18.17 19.94
CA GLU A 312 -9.08 18.69 19.17
C GLU A 312 -8.70 20.06 18.60
N ILE A 313 -8.73 20.14 17.27
CA ILE A 313 -8.39 21.35 16.53
C ILE A 313 -9.63 21.84 15.80
N GLY A 314 -10.23 22.92 16.31
CA GLY A 314 -11.45 23.49 15.73
C GLY A 314 -11.32 23.89 14.26
N SER A 315 -10.14 24.32 13.82
CA SER A 315 -9.90 24.62 12.39
C SER A 315 -9.90 23.38 11.50
N VAL A 316 -9.44 22.23 12.01
CA VAL A 316 -9.50 20.95 11.30
C VAL A 316 -10.95 20.50 11.21
N ARG A 317 -11.69 20.54 12.32
CA ARG A 317 -13.14 20.21 12.35
C ARG A 317 -13.93 21.05 11.33
N ARG A 318 -13.68 22.37 11.27
CA ARG A 318 -14.34 23.26 10.32
C ARG A 318 -14.01 22.93 8.87
N ALA A 319 -12.72 22.78 8.54
CA ALA A 319 -12.30 22.46 7.18
C ALA A 319 -12.85 21.11 6.73
N ALA A 320 -12.77 20.09 7.59
CA ALA A 320 -13.32 18.77 7.33
C ALA A 320 -14.84 18.80 7.09
N GLY A 321 -15.59 19.50 7.94
CA GLY A 321 -17.05 19.59 7.82
C GLY A 321 -17.54 20.45 6.64
N ALA A 322 -16.68 21.27 6.05
CA ALA A 322 -16.98 22.10 4.89
C ALA A 322 -16.45 21.51 3.56
N GLY A 323 -15.80 20.34 3.60
CA GLY A 323 -15.12 19.78 2.43
C GLY A 323 -13.93 20.62 1.96
N GLU A 324 -13.20 21.26 2.86
CA GLU A 324 -12.06 22.13 2.51
C GLU A 324 -10.73 21.56 3.03
N LEU A 325 -10.70 20.29 3.46
CA LEU A 325 -9.57 19.76 4.21
C LEU A 325 -8.30 19.67 3.37
N ALA A 326 -8.37 19.22 2.12
CA ALA A 326 -7.20 19.10 1.24
C ALA A 326 -6.48 20.45 1.10
N ASP A 327 -7.27 21.47 0.86
CA ASP A 327 -6.82 22.81 0.59
C ASP A 327 -6.30 23.52 1.86
N ALA A 328 -6.96 23.27 2.99
CA ALA A 328 -6.51 23.74 4.30
C ALA A 328 -5.21 23.05 4.75
N LEU A 329 -5.03 21.75 4.49
CA LEU A 329 -3.80 21.00 4.77
C LEU A 329 -2.64 21.47 3.89
N ARG A 330 -2.89 21.70 2.60
CA ARG A 330 -1.90 22.22 1.65
C ARG A 330 -1.35 23.58 2.08
N ARG A 331 -2.23 24.49 2.51
CA ARG A 331 -1.86 25.82 3.03
C ARG A 331 -1.35 25.79 4.47
N GLY A 332 -1.65 24.72 5.20
CA GLY A 332 -1.69 24.63 6.66
C GLY A 332 -0.35 24.62 7.38
N ARG A 333 0.47 25.65 7.24
CA ARG A 333 1.71 25.82 8.03
C ARG A 333 1.52 26.63 9.32
N ALA A 334 0.31 27.15 9.57
CA ALA A 334 0.00 28.01 10.71
C ALA A 334 -1.11 27.44 11.60
N GLY A 335 -1.10 27.85 12.87
CA GLY A 335 -2.16 27.58 13.84
C GLY A 335 -2.37 26.09 14.14
N GLY A 336 -3.63 25.72 14.39
CA GLY A 336 -4.02 24.35 14.74
C GLY A 336 -3.72 23.33 13.63
N MET A 337 -3.81 23.72 12.36
CA MET A 337 -3.55 22.83 11.23
C MET A 337 -2.11 22.30 11.23
N ARG A 338 -1.14 23.14 11.64
CA ARG A 338 0.27 22.74 11.79
C ARG A 338 0.44 21.52 12.68
N ARG A 339 -0.40 21.34 13.71
CA ARG A 339 -0.29 20.19 14.63
C ARG A 339 -0.68 18.88 13.95
N LEU A 340 -1.75 18.89 13.15
CA LEU A 340 -2.15 17.74 12.36
C LEU A 340 -1.10 17.42 11.28
N CYS A 341 -0.60 18.44 10.57
CA CYS A 341 0.46 18.25 9.58
C CYS A 341 1.76 17.72 10.21
N ALA A 342 2.16 18.24 11.37
CA ALA A 342 3.35 17.76 12.06
C ALA A 342 3.21 16.30 12.51
N LEU A 343 2.03 15.92 13.03
CA LEU A 343 1.74 14.53 13.37
C LEU A 343 1.79 13.62 12.14
N ALA A 344 1.17 14.04 11.04
CA ALA A 344 1.22 13.31 9.77
C ALA A 344 2.67 13.15 9.26
N ASP A 345 3.48 14.21 9.31
CA ASP A 345 4.90 14.16 8.94
C ASP A 345 5.69 13.19 9.85
N THR A 346 5.42 13.19 11.16
CA THR A 346 6.03 12.25 12.11
C THR A 346 5.68 10.81 11.77
N LEU A 347 4.39 10.51 11.55
CA LEU A 347 3.94 9.16 11.20
C LEU A 347 4.49 8.70 9.85
N LEU A 348 4.56 9.58 8.85
CA LEU A 348 5.18 9.27 7.56
C LEU A 348 6.67 8.94 7.70
N GLY A 349 7.37 9.54 8.66
CA GLY A 349 8.75 9.18 8.99
C GLY A 349 8.92 7.80 9.62
N GLU A 350 7.83 7.17 10.08
CA GLU A 350 7.82 5.82 10.66
C GLU A 350 7.55 4.73 9.61
N VAL A 351 7.20 5.09 8.37
CA VAL A 351 6.94 4.13 7.29
C VAL A 351 8.22 3.35 6.99
N GLY A 352 8.17 2.02 7.12
CA GLY A 352 9.33 1.14 6.95
C GLY A 352 10.28 1.08 8.16
N ALA A 353 9.92 1.68 9.30
CA ALA A 353 10.73 1.57 10.54
C ALA A 353 10.50 0.27 11.33
N GLY A 354 9.63 -0.63 10.85
CA GLY A 354 9.19 -1.84 11.55
C GLY A 354 10.12 -3.06 11.48
N GLU A 355 11.23 -2.98 10.73
CA GLU A 355 12.20 -4.08 10.57
C GLU A 355 13.54 -3.84 11.30
N ARG A 356 13.57 -2.96 12.30
CA ARG A 356 14.78 -2.72 13.12
C ARG A 356 14.73 -3.37 14.49
#